data_AF-A0A6N7SVB2-F1
#
_entry.id   AF-A0A6N7SVB2-F1
#
_cell.length_a   1.000
_cell.length_b   1.000
_cell.length_c   1.000
_cell.angle_alpha   90.00
_cell.angle_beta   90.00
_cell.angle_gamma   90.00
#
_symmetry.space_group_name_H-M   'P 1'
#
loop_
_entity.id
_entity.type
_entity.pdbx_description
1 polymer ?
#
loop_
_entity_poly.entity_id
_entity_poly.type
_entity_poly.pdbx_seq_one_letter_code
_entity_poly.pdbx_strand_id
1 'polypeptide(L)'
;MELAECIMDSIDDAMKNYTESEEYRTEKTEINNMLSEFRSGLNPEQQIKFNKIIDAINTSDGTFASKAYVTGVVNGIALRQKTL
;
A
#
# COMPACT_ATOMS: atom_id res chain seq x y z
N MET A 1 -6.28 -2.18 -24.71
CA MET A 1 -6.15 -1.98 -23.26
C MET A 1 -6.56 -3.28 -22.63
N GLU A 2 -5.63 -3.96 -21.96
CA GLU A 2 -5.97 -5.22 -21.29
C GLU A 2 -6.86 -4.93 -20.08
N LEU A 3 -7.78 -5.85 -19.75
CA LEU A 3 -8.72 -5.69 -18.64
C LEU A 3 -8.02 -5.39 -17.30
N ALA A 4 -6.80 -5.89 -17.12
CA ALA A 4 -5.97 -5.58 -15.95
C ALA A 4 -5.52 -4.10 -15.90
N GLU A 5 -5.17 -3.50 -17.03
CA GLU A 5 -4.81 -2.07 -17.12
C GLU A 5 -6.02 -1.19 -16.81
N CYS A 6 -7.18 -1.48 -17.40
CA CYS A 6 -8.41 -0.73 -17.12
C CYS A 6 -8.82 -0.76 -15.64
N ILE A 7 -8.53 -1.86 -14.94
CA ILE A 7 -8.88 -1.99 -13.52
C ILE A 7 -7.82 -1.34 -12.63
N MET A 8 -6.55 -1.24 -13.06
CA MET A 8 -5.51 -0.52 -12.32
C MET A 8 -5.80 0.98 -12.33
N ASP A 9 -6.08 1.52 -13.51
CA ASP A 9 -6.48 2.93 -13.68
C ASP A 9 -7.71 3.26 -12.82
N SER A 10 -8.66 2.31 -12.68
CA SER A 10 -9.88 2.53 -11.89
C SER A 10 -9.66 2.59 -10.38
N ILE A 11 -8.64 1.92 -9.83
CA ILE A 11 -8.34 2.00 -8.39
C ILE A 11 -7.60 3.29 -8.07
N ASP A 12 -6.63 3.67 -8.89
CA ASP A 12 -5.93 4.94 -8.70
C ASP A 12 -6.93 6.09 -8.76
N ASP A 13 -7.86 6.07 -9.72
CA ASP A 13 -8.95 7.05 -9.79
C ASP A 13 -9.91 6.98 -8.58
N ALA A 14 -10.30 5.77 -8.14
CA ALA A 14 -11.21 5.60 -7.00
C ALA A 14 -10.58 6.02 -5.67
N MET A 15 -9.28 5.80 -5.50
CA MET A 15 -8.53 6.09 -4.28
C MET A 15 -7.95 7.50 -4.28
N LYS A 16 -7.84 8.16 -5.44
CA LYS A 16 -7.24 9.49 -5.60
C LYS A 16 -7.70 10.47 -4.53
N ASN A 17 -9.01 10.66 -4.40
CA ASN A 17 -9.60 11.59 -3.43
C ASN A 17 -9.19 11.28 -1.99
N TYR A 18 -9.08 9.99 -1.65
CA TYR A 18 -8.62 9.56 -0.33
C TYR A 18 -7.12 9.79 -0.16
N THR A 19 -6.28 9.39 -1.13
CA THR A 19 -4.82 9.57 -1.05
C THR A 19 -4.38 11.03 -1.09
N GLU A 20 -5.19 11.91 -1.66
CA GLU A 20 -4.99 13.36 -1.66
C GLU A 20 -5.65 14.04 -0.46
N SER A 21 -6.46 13.31 0.33
CA SER A 21 -7.18 13.88 1.48
C SER A 21 -6.23 14.31 2.60
N GLU A 22 -6.66 15.33 3.35
CA GLU A 22 -5.95 15.79 4.54
C GLU A 22 -5.86 14.71 5.62
N GLU A 23 -6.87 13.85 5.73
CA GLU A 23 -6.87 12.71 6.66
C GLU A 23 -5.69 11.78 6.38
N TYR A 24 -5.58 11.29 5.14
CA TYR A 24 -4.50 10.41 4.72
C TYR A 24 -3.13 11.08 4.88
N ARG A 25 -3.00 12.34 4.46
CA ARG A 25 -1.73 13.08 4.56
C ARG A 25 -1.31 13.30 6.01
N THR A 26 -2.25 13.62 6.89
CA THR A 26 -2.00 13.81 8.32
C THR A 26 -1.52 12.51 8.93
N GLU A 27 -2.24 11.40 8.71
CA GLU A 27 -1.86 10.08 9.20
C GLU A 27 -0.45 9.67 8.72
N LYS A 28 -0.16 9.82 7.43
CA LYS A 28 1.18 9.50 6.89
C LYS A 28 2.27 10.38 7.48
N THR A 29 1.98 11.65 7.74
CA THR A 29 2.91 12.57 8.39
C THR A 29 3.19 12.15 9.83
N GLU A 30 2.15 11.81 10.60
CA GLU A 30 2.28 11.32 11.98
C GLU A 30 3.11 10.03 12.05
N ILE A 31 2.83 9.06 11.17
CA ILE A 31 3.61 7.83 11.08
C ILE A 31 5.08 8.12 10.78
N ASN A 32 5.37 8.98 9.79
CA ASN A 32 6.74 9.34 9.45
C ASN A 32 7.46 10.05 10.60
N ASN A 33 6.75 10.90 11.35
CA ASN A 33 7.31 11.57 12.52
C ASN A 33 7.65 10.55 13.61
N MET A 34 6.76 9.61 13.94
CA MET A 34 7.02 8.54 14.91
C MET A 34 8.23 7.68 14.51
N LEU A 35 8.34 7.32 13.23
CA LEU A 35 9.48 6.56 12.71
C LEU A 35 10.80 7.35 12.82
N SER A 36 10.76 8.63 12.48
CA SER A 36 11.93 9.52 12.54
C SER A 36 12.41 9.73 13.99
N GLU A 37 11.48 10.00 14.89
CA GLU A 37 11.75 10.18 16.31
C GLU A 37 12.38 8.93 16.91
N PHE A 38 11.78 7.75 16.68
CA PHE A 38 12.34 6.49 17.17
C PHE A 38 13.73 6.23 16.60
N ARG A 39 13.91 6.40 15.29
CA ARG A 39 15.20 6.18 14.62
C ARG A 39 16.30 7.10 15.16
N SER A 40 15.96 8.33 15.53
CA SER A 40 16.93 9.30 16.07
C SER A 40 17.54 8.86 17.42
N GLY A 41 16.81 8.06 18.21
CA GLY A 41 17.27 7.52 19.48
C GLY A 41 18.15 6.27 19.36
N LEU A 42 18.31 5.73 18.15
CA LEU A 42 19.06 4.50 17.89
C LEU A 42 20.53 4.78 17.55
N ASN A 43 21.41 3.88 17.96
CA ASN A 43 22.80 3.90 17.50
C ASN A 43 22.90 3.50 16.00
N PRO A 44 24.03 3.77 15.33
CA PRO A 44 24.14 3.53 13.88
C PRO A 44 23.84 2.09 13.44
N GLU A 45 24.29 1.09 14.20
CA GLU A 45 24.03 -0.32 13.88
C GLU A 45 22.54 -0.67 14.04
N GLN A 46 21.91 -0.15 15.09
CA GLN A 46 20.47 -0.29 15.34
C GLN A 46 19.64 0.40 14.27
N GLN A 47 20.05 1.58 13.79
CA GLN A 47 19.36 2.26 12.68
C GLN A 47 19.38 1.42 11.41
N ILE A 48 20.50 0.78 11.08
CA ILE A 48 20.60 -0.12 9.92
C ILE A 48 19.63 -1.30 10.07
N LYS A 49 19.59 -1.93 11.25
CA LYS A 49 18.67 -3.04 11.54
C LYS A 49 17.20 -2.59 11.46
N PHE A 50 16.90 -1.43 12.03
CA PHE A 50 15.56 -0.85 12.01
C PHE A 50 15.08 -0.57 10.59
N ASN A 51 15.91 0.07 9.76
CA ASN A 51 15.56 0.32 8.35
C ASN A 51 15.27 -0.98 7.60
N LYS A 52 16.09 -2.02 7.78
CA LYS A 52 15.85 -3.33 7.15
C LYS A 52 14.51 -3.96 7.56
N ILE A 53 14.10 -3.79 8.81
CA ILE A 53 12.80 -4.28 9.30
C ILE A 53 11.66 -3.52 8.62
N ILE A 54 11.73 -2.18 8.60
CA ILE A 54 10.71 -1.35 7.96
C ILE A 54 10.59 -1.65 6.46
N ASP A 55 11.72 -1.81 5.77
CA ASP A 55 11.75 -2.17 4.35
C ASP A 55 11.12 -3.55 4.10
N ALA A 56 11.40 -4.53 4.96
CA ALA A 56 10.82 -5.87 4.85
C ALA A 56 9.30 -5.87 5.07
N ILE A 57 8.81 -5.10 6.05
CA ILE A 57 7.37 -4.93 6.30
C ILE A 57 6.70 -4.28 5.09
N ASN A 58 7.21 -3.12 4.62
CA ASN A 58 6.66 -2.42 3.47
C ASN A 58 6.62 -3.30 2.21
N THR A 59 7.67 -4.10 1.99
CA THR A 59 7.73 -5.03 0.86
C THR A 59 6.70 -6.15 0.99
N SER A 60 6.57 -6.74 2.18
CA SER A 60 5.61 -7.81 2.46
C SER A 60 4.17 -7.31 2.28
N ASP A 61 3.84 -6.16 2.86
CA ASP A 61 2.49 -5.58 2.80
C ASP A 61 2.15 -5.13 1.38
N GLY A 62 3.08 -4.51 0.67
CA GLY A 62 2.92 -4.17 -0.75
C GLY A 62 2.69 -5.40 -1.63
N THR A 63 3.44 -6.48 -1.39
CA THR A 63 3.25 -7.75 -2.10
C THR A 63 1.88 -8.35 -1.81
N PHE A 64 1.44 -8.33 -0.54
CA PHE A 64 0.12 -8.80 -0.16
C PHE A 64 -0.99 -7.97 -0.83
N ALA A 65 -0.92 -6.64 -0.73
CA ALA A 65 -1.90 -5.74 -1.34
C ALA A 65 -2.03 -5.95 -2.85
N SER A 66 -0.90 -6.07 -3.55
CA SER A 66 -0.87 -6.37 -4.99
C SER A 66 -1.52 -7.72 -5.32
N LYS A 67 -1.22 -8.78 -4.55
CA LYS A 67 -1.84 -10.10 -4.74
C LYS A 67 -3.33 -10.11 -4.42
N ALA A 68 -3.73 -9.45 -3.34
CA ALA A 68 -5.13 -9.32 -2.92
C ALA A 68 -5.93 -8.58 -4.00
N TYR A 69 -5.37 -7.52 -4.56
CA TYR A 69 -5.94 -6.79 -5.68
C TYR A 69 -6.15 -7.69 -6.91
N VAL A 70 -5.10 -8.32 -7.43
CA VAL A 70 -5.19 -9.20 -8.61
C VAL A 70 -6.21 -10.33 -8.38
N THR A 71 -6.16 -10.95 -7.20
CA THR A 71 -7.08 -12.05 -6.85
C THR A 71 -8.52 -11.55 -6.74
N GLY A 72 -8.76 -10.39 -6.13
CA GLY A 72 -10.07 -9.76 -6.02
C GLY A 72 -10.66 -9.43 -7.40
N VAL A 73 -9.84 -8.90 -8.30
CA VAL A 73 -10.21 -8.61 -9.69
C VAL A 73 -10.61 -9.88 -10.44
N VAL A 74 -9.75 -10.91 -10.43
CA VAL A 74 -10.02 -12.19 -11.10
C VAL A 74 -11.30 -12.83 -10.58
N ASN A 75 -11.48 -12.87 -9.25
CA ASN A 75 -12.67 -13.43 -8.63
C ASN A 75 -13.93 -12.62 -8.96
N GLY A 76 -13.84 -11.29 -8.97
CA GLY A 76 -14.96 -10.40 -9.32
C GLY A 76 -15.41 -10.57 -10.77
N ILE A 77 -14.47 -10.68 -11.72
CA ILE A 77 -14.77 -10.96 -13.13
C ILE A 77 -15.44 -12.33 -13.27
N ALA A 78 -14.89 -13.37 -12.62
CA ALA A 78 -15.43 -14.72 -12.68
C ALA A 78 -16.85 -14.81 -12.09
N LEU A 79 -17.14 -14.07 -11.01
CA LEU A 79 -18.48 -13.96 -10.44
C LEU A 79 -19.45 -13.28 -11.42
N ARG A 80 -19.05 -12.16 -12.03
CA ARG A 80 -19.90 -11.47 -13.03
C ARG A 80 -20.27 -12.37 -14.21
N GLN A 81 -19.35 -13.21 -14.68
CA GLN A 81 -19.60 -14.17 -15.76
C GLN A 81 -20.55 -15.31 -15.38
N LYS A 82 -20.67 -15.65 -14.09
CA LYS A 82 -21.60 -16.68 -13.60
C LYS A 82 -23.02 -16.18 -13.38
N THR A 83 -23.20 -14.87 -13.22
CA THR A 83 -24.50 -14.23 -12.91
C THR A 83 -25.16 -13.62 -14.15
N LEU A 84 -24.51 -13.66 -15.31
CA LEU A 84 -25.03 -13.33 -16.64
C LEU A 84 -25.45 -14.62 -17.36
#